data_AF-A0A0K1NJ24-F1
#
_entry.id   AF-A0A0K1NJ24-F1
#
_cell.length_a   1.000
_cell.length_b   1.000
_cell.length_c   1.000
_cell.angle_alpha   90.00
_cell.angle_beta   90.00
_cell.angle_gamma   90.00
#
_symmetry.space_group_name_H-M   'P 1'
#
loop_
_entity.id
_entity.type
_entity.pdbx_description
1 polymer ?
#
loop_
_entity_poly.entity_id
_entity_poly.type
_entity_poly.pdbx_seq_one_letter_code
_entity_poly.pdbx_strand_id
1 'polypeptide(L)'
;MSKKLYLQFLFLVAVICYAGNSSAQNHSLIPSTGQKVYVPITAKSAKGKLLITNYGSTTIRDFDYTLSFNGEDLVSKNYVLPKPLNRMEGTTIEVDVPPHTQVSETDLLFTITKVNGEVNGTSVNHATLPRVTVTKVPHRRVVVEEYTAMWCGYCPRGIALMENLAKNYPDDFIGIAVHTGGRADPLSCLDYAWKAADYRSRPTLHMNRNLLLGYVKAITEFEEERSRGADMDIDVTATWDARQENITVTPRVTFCVDKEDVTYGFAYVLTEDGMSSPEWYQNNYYAGRTEELGVSDELDYFIKADYTVKGLENNFVAIAAEGVKAPLTGYIQTPIKADEAQSHTYVFRNIPSKKLIQDKAKLKVCVLLINIKTGQIENAAKCTISPANTTAISSVSEGKETVVETARYTLDGRRITTPQKGINIVKYSDGRVCKEVVTR
;
A
#
# COMPACT_ATOMS: atom_id res chain seq x y z
N MET A 1 6.16 -19.43 10.51
CA MET A 1 6.94 -18.39 9.81
C MET A 1 8.40 -18.29 10.29
N SER A 2 8.76 -18.79 11.47
CA SER A 2 10.16 -18.75 11.94
C SER A 2 11.11 -19.66 11.15
N LYS A 3 10.64 -20.77 10.56
CA LYS A 3 11.54 -21.73 9.88
C LYS A 3 12.29 -21.17 8.68
N LYS A 4 11.72 -20.26 7.87
CA LYS A 4 12.42 -19.70 6.69
C LYS A 4 13.47 -18.65 7.07
N LEU A 5 13.18 -17.80 8.05
CA LEU A 5 14.13 -16.86 8.65
C LEU A 5 15.27 -17.60 9.36
N TYR A 6 14.94 -18.65 10.12
CA TYR A 6 15.97 -19.51 10.72
C TYR A 6 16.79 -20.23 9.67
N LEU A 7 16.21 -20.68 8.56
CA LEU A 7 16.95 -21.41 7.51
C LEU A 7 17.86 -20.49 6.71
N GLN A 8 17.45 -19.24 6.42
CA GLN A 8 18.31 -18.23 5.79
C GLN A 8 19.41 -17.74 6.75
N PHE A 9 19.10 -17.57 8.03
CA PHE A 9 20.08 -17.25 9.07
C PHE A 9 21.08 -18.40 9.28
N LEU A 10 20.62 -19.66 9.26
CA LEU A 10 21.47 -20.85 9.34
C LEU A 10 22.32 -21.04 8.09
N PHE A 11 21.81 -20.72 6.89
CA PHE A 11 22.61 -20.76 5.66
C PHE A 11 23.69 -19.68 5.66
N LEU A 12 23.38 -18.46 6.11
CA LEU A 12 24.35 -17.37 6.26
C LEU A 12 25.44 -17.73 7.30
N VAL A 13 25.05 -18.28 8.46
CA VAL A 13 25.99 -18.74 9.49
C VAL A 13 26.83 -19.92 8.99
N ALA A 14 26.26 -20.87 8.24
CA ALA A 14 27.00 -22.01 7.71
C ALA A 14 28.02 -21.62 6.62
N VAL A 15 27.69 -20.64 5.78
CA VAL A 15 28.64 -20.11 4.77
C VAL A 15 29.78 -19.35 5.44
N ILE A 16 29.52 -18.61 6.52
CA ILE A 16 30.55 -17.93 7.33
C ILE A 16 31.44 -18.94 8.07
N CYS A 17 30.89 -20.06 8.56
CA CYS A 17 31.68 -21.07 9.26
C CYS A 17 32.53 -21.96 8.35
N TYR A 18 32.21 -22.09 7.05
CA TYR A 18 32.95 -22.95 6.13
C TYR A 18 34.04 -22.21 5.34
N ALA A 19 33.93 -20.89 5.19
CA ALA A 19 34.89 -20.06 4.49
C ALA A 19 35.78 -19.27 5.46
N GLY A 20 36.70 -19.98 6.12
CA GLY A 20 37.89 -19.37 6.71
C GLY A 20 37.89 -19.29 8.24
N ASN A 21 39.07 -19.62 8.80
CA ASN A 21 39.46 -19.30 10.17
C ASN A 21 39.08 -17.85 10.51
N SER A 22 37.94 -17.64 11.13
CA SER A 22 37.45 -16.32 11.50
C SER A 22 38.06 -15.94 12.85
N SER A 23 39.30 -15.45 12.85
CA SER A 23 39.67 -14.48 13.88
C SER A 23 38.66 -13.34 13.79
N ALA A 24 38.22 -12.79 14.92
CA ALA A 24 37.34 -11.62 14.91
C ALA A 24 38.08 -10.49 14.20
N GLN A 25 37.77 -10.27 12.92
CA GLN A 25 38.38 -9.18 12.16
C GLN A 25 37.89 -7.88 12.77
N ASN A 26 38.83 -6.99 13.09
CA ASN A 26 38.52 -5.76 13.84
C ASN A 26 37.46 -4.91 13.12
N HIS A 27 37.60 -4.77 11.80
CA HIS A 27 36.72 -3.98 10.95
C HIS A 27 35.93 -4.90 10.02
N SER A 28 34.70 -5.26 10.37
CA SER A 28 33.84 -6.12 9.55
C SER A 28 32.42 -5.59 9.52
N LEU A 29 32.05 -5.00 8.38
CA LEU A 29 30.72 -4.44 8.12
C LEU A 29 30.11 -5.11 6.90
N ILE A 30 28.94 -5.70 7.06
CA ILE A 30 28.26 -6.46 6.01
C ILE A 30 26.96 -5.74 5.63
N PRO A 31 26.74 -5.43 4.34
CA PRO A 31 25.45 -4.98 3.85
C PRO A 31 24.53 -6.17 3.54
N SER A 32 23.22 -5.98 3.72
CA SER A 32 22.17 -6.87 3.19
C SER A 32 21.67 -6.36 1.84
N THR A 33 21.01 -7.22 1.06
CA THR A 33 20.31 -6.81 -0.17
C THR A 33 19.44 -5.59 0.09
N GLY A 34 19.62 -4.57 -0.73
CA GLY A 34 18.89 -3.33 -0.62
C GLY A 34 17.43 -3.47 -1.05
N GLN A 35 16.60 -2.58 -0.51
CA GLN A 35 15.22 -2.42 -0.94
C GLN A 35 15.19 -1.95 -2.40
N LYS A 36 14.30 -2.52 -3.22
CA LYS A 36 14.06 -2.06 -4.60
C LYS A 36 13.74 -0.56 -4.59
N VAL A 37 14.42 0.22 -5.42
CA VAL A 37 14.30 1.69 -5.48
C VAL A 37 13.77 2.11 -6.85
N TYR A 38 12.71 2.91 -6.86
CA TYR A 38 12.19 3.54 -8.07
C TYR A 38 12.80 4.93 -8.22
N VAL A 39 13.46 5.19 -9.35
CA VAL A 39 14.16 6.44 -9.61
C VAL A 39 13.62 7.07 -10.90
N PRO A 40 13.01 8.27 -10.84
CA PRO A 40 12.64 8.98 -12.05
C PRO A 40 13.86 9.23 -12.94
N ILE A 41 13.74 9.01 -14.26
CA ILE A 41 14.83 9.19 -15.22
C ILE A 41 15.35 10.64 -15.27
N THR A 42 14.50 11.60 -14.90
CA THR A 42 14.83 13.03 -14.82
C THR A 42 15.37 13.45 -13.46
N ALA A 43 15.32 12.58 -12.44
CA ALA A 43 15.81 12.90 -11.11
C ALA A 43 17.32 12.70 -11.03
N LYS A 44 17.99 13.46 -10.16
CA LYS A 44 19.42 13.23 -9.86
C LYS A 44 19.64 11.87 -9.17
N SER A 45 18.78 11.55 -8.21
CA SER A 45 18.80 10.31 -7.44
C SER A 45 17.50 10.12 -6.66
N ALA A 46 17.27 8.90 -6.16
CA ALA A 46 16.31 8.59 -5.10
C ALA A 46 17.03 7.92 -3.93
N LYS A 47 16.38 7.88 -2.75
CA LYS A 47 16.95 7.25 -1.55
C LYS A 47 16.76 5.73 -1.61
N GLY A 48 17.86 5.00 -1.72
CA GLY A 48 17.90 3.56 -1.54
C GLY A 48 18.18 3.18 -0.11
N LYS A 49 17.52 2.12 0.39
CA LYS A 49 17.65 1.66 1.77
C LYS A 49 18.28 0.28 1.82
N LEU A 50 19.21 0.08 2.74
CA LEU A 50 19.80 -1.23 3.03
C LEU A 50 20.21 -1.34 4.50
N LEU A 51 20.09 -2.55 5.05
CA LEU A 51 20.59 -2.88 6.39
C LEU A 51 22.10 -3.14 6.31
N ILE A 52 22.86 -2.51 7.21
CA ILE A 52 24.25 -2.86 7.46
C ILE A 52 24.40 -3.40 8.88
N THR A 53 25.28 -4.38 9.07
CA THR A 53 25.50 -5.04 10.37
C THR A 53 26.99 -5.13 10.68
N ASN A 54 27.37 -4.68 11.88
CA ASN A 54 28.74 -4.78 12.36
C ASN A 54 29.00 -6.19 12.93
N TYR A 55 29.84 -6.98 12.29
CA TYR A 55 30.31 -8.26 12.81
C TYR A 55 31.72 -8.19 13.42
N GLY A 56 32.40 -7.06 13.24
CA GLY A 56 33.73 -6.81 13.79
C GLY A 56 33.72 -6.55 15.29
N SER A 57 34.92 -6.52 15.87
CA SER A 57 35.12 -6.17 17.29
C SER A 57 35.18 -4.65 17.53
N THR A 58 35.46 -3.85 16.50
CA THR A 58 35.58 -2.39 16.59
C THR A 58 34.23 -1.71 16.40
N THR A 59 33.91 -0.73 17.25
CA THR A 59 32.76 0.16 17.05
C THR A 59 32.94 0.99 15.78
N ILE A 60 31.95 0.96 14.90
CA ILE A 60 31.99 1.64 13.60
C ILE A 60 31.35 3.02 13.72
N ARG A 61 31.99 4.04 13.14
CA ARG A 61 31.50 5.42 13.10
C ARG A 61 31.24 5.91 11.68
N ASP A 62 32.01 5.41 10.72
CA ASP A 62 31.86 5.73 9.31
C ASP A 62 32.39 4.59 8.44
N PHE A 63 32.05 4.63 7.16
CA PHE A 63 32.54 3.68 6.16
C PHE A 63 32.57 4.33 4.77
N ASP A 64 33.46 3.86 3.91
CA ASP A 64 33.48 4.22 2.50
C ASP A 64 32.73 3.15 1.70
N TYR A 65 31.95 3.59 0.71
CA TYR A 65 31.24 2.68 -0.18
C TYR A 65 31.29 3.13 -1.64
N THR A 66 31.10 2.16 -2.54
CA THR A 66 30.78 2.42 -3.94
C THR A 66 29.42 1.84 -4.32
N LEU A 67 28.78 2.48 -5.30
CA LEU A 67 27.65 1.91 -6.05
C LEU A 67 28.11 1.75 -7.50
N SER A 68 28.13 0.53 -8.01
CA SER A 68 28.55 0.25 -9.38
C SER A 68 27.48 -0.43 -10.21
N PHE A 69 27.59 -0.26 -11.53
CA PHE A 69 26.76 -0.92 -12.53
C PHE A 69 27.65 -1.35 -13.68
N ASN A 70 27.55 -2.61 -14.11
CA ASN A 70 28.39 -3.19 -15.18
C ASN A 70 29.91 -2.98 -14.99
N GLY A 71 30.38 -2.99 -13.74
CA GLY A 71 31.80 -2.83 -13.40
C GLY A 71 32.29 -1.39 -13.31
N GLU A 72 31.44 -0.40 -13.58
CA GLU A 72 31.77 1.02 -13.45
C GLU A 72 31.18 1.60 -12.16
N ASP A 73 32.01 2.29 -11.38
CA ASP A 73 31.56 3.01 -10.18
C ASP A 73 30.76 4.27 -10.56
N LEU A 74 29.49 4.28 -10.20
CA LEU A 74 28.60 5.43 -10.37
C LEU A 74 28.74 6.44 -9.23
N VAL A 75 29.01 5.94 -8.02
CA VAL A 75 29.16 6.72 -6.80
C VAL A 75 30.30 6.14 -5.98
N SER A 76 31.11 7.01 -5.40
CA SER A 76 32.07 6.69 -4.35
C SER A 76 31.97 7.77 -3.26
N LYS A 77 31.62 7.37 -2.03
CA LYS A 77 31.35 8.29 -0.92
C LYS A 77 31.77 7.69 0.42
N ASN A 78 32.15 8.57 1.35
CA ASN A 78 32.17 8.26 2.78
C ASN A 78 30.76 8.47 3.37
N TYR A 79 30.35 7.58 4.27
CA TYR A 79 29.09 7.66 5.00
C TYR A 79 29.37 7.70 6.50
N VAL A 80 28.95 8.78 7.16
CA VAL A 80 29.07 8.94 8.61
C VAL A 80 27.78 8.47 9.28
N LEU A 81 27.89 7.54 10.23
CA LEU A 81 26.75 7.02 10.97
C LEU A 81 26.25 8.08 11.98
N PRO A 82 24.93 8.35 12.04
CA PRO A 82 24.36 9.24 13.06
C PRO A 82 24.60 8.73 14.48
N LYS A 83 24.63 7.40 14.65
CA LYS A 83 24.96 6.71 15.90
C LYS A 83 26.03 5.66 15.60
N PRO A 84 27.11 5.58 16.40
CA PRO A 84 28.10 4.52 16.25
C PRO A 84 27.46 3.14 16.38
N LEU A 85 27.94 2.18 15.58
CA LEU A 85 27.41 0.82 15.50
C LEU A 85 28.35 -0.14 16.24
N ASN A 86 27.91 -0.69 17.37
CA ASN A 86 28.69 -1.65 18.13
C ASN A 86 28.63 -3.05 17.50
N ARG A 87 29.46 -3.96 18.02
CA ARG A 87 29.47 -5.35 17.58
C ARG A 87 28.08 -5.98 17.68
N MET A 88 27.68 -6.68 16.63
CA MET A 88 26.37 -7.33 16.43
C MET A 88 25.17 -6.38 16.35
N GLU A 89 25.39 -5.07 16.30
CA GLU A 89 24.31 -4.11 15.99
C GLU A 89 24.17 -3.94 14.47
N GLY A 90 22.94 -3.67 14.03
CA GLY A 90 22.62 -3.30 12.66
C GLY A 90 21.79 -2.04 12.59
N THR A 91 21.89 -1.32 11.47
CA THR A 91 21.09 -0.14 11.20
C THR A 91 20.78 -0.03 9.71
N THR A 92 19.62 0.53 9.37
CA THR A 92 19.28 0.86 7.98
C THR A 92 19.94 2.18 7.61
N ILE A 93 20.64 2.22 6.48
CA ILE A 93 21.21 3.43 5.89
C ILE A 93 20.44 3.84 4.64
N GLU A 94 20.56 5.12 4.29
CA GLU A 94 20.03 5.65 3.04
C GLU A 94 21.16 6.13 2.11
N VAL A 95 21.15 5.66 0.86
CA VAL A 95 22.16 6.02 -0.15
C VAL A 95 21.48 6.67 -1.36
N ASP A 96 22.17 7.59 -2.02
CA ASP A 96 21.67 8.22 -3.23
C ASP A 96 21.84 7.28 -4.43
N VAL A 97 20.74 6.82 -4.99
CA VAL A 97 20.70 5.93 -6.16
C VAL A 97 20.38 6.73 -7.41
N PRO A 98 21.32 6.92 -8.35
CA PRO A 98 21.06 7.62 -9.61
C PRO A 98 20.25 6.76 -10.59
N PRO A 99 19.46 7.36 -11.49
CA PRO A 99 18.75 6.61 -12.52
C PRO A 99 19.72 5.98 -13.54
N HIS A 100 19.22 5.02 -14.30
CA HIS A 100 19.85 4.57 -15.54
C HIS A 100 19.58 5.59 -16.66
N THR A 101 20.25 5.44 -17.81
CA THR A 101 20.06 6.31 -18.98
C THR A 101 18.75 6.03 -19.74
N GLN A 102 18.06 4.93 -19.42
CA GLN A 102 16.79 4.53 -19.99
C GLN A 102 15.88 3.88 -18.95
N VAL A 103 14.57 3.85 -19.22
CA VAL A 103 13.60 3.10 -18.41
C VAL A 103 14.03 1.63 -18.39
N SER A 104 14.20 1.07 -17.19
CA SER A 104 14.76 -0.27 -17.01
C SER A 104 14.71 -0.76 -15.57
N GLU A 105 14.74 -2.09 -15.40
CA GLU A 105 15.13 -2.74 -14.14
C GLU A 105 16.60 -3.17 -14.23
N THR A 106 17.39 -2.81 -13.23
CA THR A 106 18.83 -3.11 -13.14
C THR A 106 19.20 -3.39 -11.70
N ASP A 107 20.23 -4.19 -11.46
CA ASP A 107 20.82 -4.37 -10.13
C ASP A 107 22.12 -3.58 -10.02
N LEU A 108 22.21 -2.71 -9.01
CA LEU A 108 23.46 -2.06 -8.64
C LEU A 108 24.21 -2.93 -7.63
N LEU A 109 25.54 -2.88 -7.67
CA LEU A 109 26.39 -3.49 -6.66
C LEU A 109 26.81 -2.43 -5.65
N PHE A 110 26.29 -2.53 -4.42
CA PHE A 110 26.73 -1.72 -3.29
C PHE A 110 27.89 -2.43 -2.60
N THR A 111 29.05 -1.77 -2.49
CA THR A 111 30.26 -2.35 -1.89
C THR A 111 30.81 -1.46 -0.80
N ILE A 112 31.00 -1.99 0.41
CA ILE A 112 31.68 -1.31 1.51
C ILE A 112 33.17 -1.58 1.40
N THR A 113 33.93 -0.56 1.04
CA THR A 113 35.37 -0.69 0.73
C THR A 113 36.24 -0.47 1.98
N LYS A 114 35.87 0.49 2.83
CA LYS A 114 36.57 0.79 4.09
C LYS A 114 35.60 0.99 5.25
N VAL A 115 36.08 0.73 6.46
CA VAL A 115 35.35 0.89 7.72
C VAL A 115 36.28 1.61 8.69
N ASN A 116 35.86 2.77 9.21
CA ASN A 116 36.71 3.66 10.01
C ASN A 116 38.08 3.96 9.35
N GLY A 117 38.10 4.16 8.03
CA GLY A 117 39.32 4.43 7.25
C GLY A 117 40.20 3.20 6.93
N GLU A 118 39.95 2.04 7.55
CA GLU A 118 40.67 0.79 7.30
C GLU A 118 39.94 -0.08 6.28
N VAL A 119 40.65 -0.97 5.59
CA VAL A 119 40.02 -1.92 4.64
C VAL A 119 38.97 -2.77 5.36
N ASN A 120 37.80 -2.93 4.75
CA ASN A 120 36.77 -3.81 5.30
C ASN A 120 37.27 -5.27 5.26
N GLY A 121 37.40 -5.90 6.43
CA GLY A 121 38.06 -7.19 6.55
C GLY A 121 37.28 -8.36 5.95
N THR A 122 35.95 -8.22 5.84
CA THR A 122 35.07 -9.31 5.38
C THR A 122 35.05 -9.43 3.86
N SER A 123 34.97 -10.67 3.35
CA SER A 123 34.77 -10.94 1.93
C SER A 123 33.32 -10.74 1.47
N VAL A 124 32.38 -10.65 2.41
CA VAL A 124 30.94 -10.44 2.16
C VAL A 124 30.59 -8.96 2.32
N ASN A 125 31.41 -8.09 1.73
CA ASN A 125 31.35 -6.64 1.90
C ASN A 125 30.42 -5.94 0.89
N HIS A 126 29.66 -6.70 0.10
CA HIS A 126 28.83 -6.17 -0.97
C HIS A 126 27.45 -6.81 -0.99
N ALA A 127 26.49 -6.09 -1.56
CA ALA A 127 25.12 -6.54 -1.74
C ALA A 127 24.51 -5.93 -3.01
N THR A 128 23.48 -6.59 -3.54
CA THR A 128 22.69 -6.04 -4.64
C THR A 128 21.72 -4.98 -4.13
N LEU A 129 21.53 -3.91 -4.91
CA LEU A 129 20.53 -2.87 -4.69
C LEU A 129 19.70 -2.73 -5.98
N PRO A 130 18.49 -3.32 -6.02
CA PRO A 130 17.65 -3.27 -7.23
C PRO A 130 17.19 -1.83 -7.52
N ARG A 131 17.43 -1.38 -8.74
CA ARG A 131 17.05 -0.07 -9.25
C ARG A 131 16.08 -0.22 -10.40
N VAL A 132 14.94 0.45 -10.28
CA VAL A 132 13.95 0.60 -11.35
C VAL A 132 13.96 2.06 -11.80
N THR A 133 14.47 2.31 -13.01
CA THR A 133 14.43 3.64 -13.61
C THR A 133 13.12 3.81 -14.35
N VAL A 134 12.36 4.85 -14.01
CA VAL A 134 10.97 5.06 -14.47
C VAL A 134 10.78 6.48 -14.99
N THR A 135 9.77 6.71 -15.83
CA THR A 135 9.36 8.08 -16.18
C THR A 135 8.63 8.76 -15.01
N LYS A 136 7.79 7.98 -14.32
CA LYS A 136 7.01 8.39 -13.14
C LYS A 136 7.03 7.26 -12.11
N VAL A 137 7.27 7.60 -10.84
CA VAL A 137 7.19 6.63 -9.73
C VAL A 137 5.72 6.28 -9.48
N PRO A 138 5.35 4.98 -9.52
CA PRO A 138 4.01 4.57 -9.19
C PRO A 138 3.64 4.83 -7.73
N HIS A 139 2.38 5.16 -7.50
CA HIS A 139 1.81 5.37 -6.20
C HIS A 139 1.35 4.04 -5.60
N ARG A 140 2.10 3.52 -4.61
CA ARG A 140 1.73 2.30 -3.89
C ARG A 140 0.67 2.61 -2.84
N ARG A 141 -0.51 2.02 -2.99
CA ARG A 141 -1.53 1.96 -1.94
C ARG A 141 -1.45 0.63 -1.22
N VAL A 142 -1.81 0.63 0.06
CA VAL A 142 -1.65 -0.51 0.96
C VAL A 142 -3.02 -1.01 1.41
N VAL A 143 -3.26 -2.29 1.17
CA VAL A 143 -4.50 -2.97 1.54
C VAL A 143 -4.30 -3.67 2.86
N VAL A 144 -5.27 -3.53 3.76
CA VAL A 144 -5.34 -4.34 4.99
C VAL A 144 -6.66 -5.10 4.98
N GLU A 145 -6.56 -6.43 4.88
CA GLU A 145 -7.69 -7.32 5.04
C GLU A 145 -7.79 -7.72 6.52
N GLU A 146 -8.83 -7.26 7.21
CA GLU A 146 -9.15 -7.63 8.59
C GLU A 146 -10.18 -8.75 8.60
N TYR A 147 -9.76 -9.98 8.88
CA TYR A 147 -10.67 -11.08 9.12
C TYR A 147 -11.15 -11.01 10.57
N THR A 148 -12.44 -10.72 10.75
CA THR A 148 -13.04 -10.33 12.04
C THR A 148 -14.35 -11.05 12.31
N ALA A 149 -14.92 -10.79 13.50
CA ALA A 149 -16.28 -11.17 13.84
C ALA A 149 -16.81 -10.39 15.06
N MET A 150 -18.12 -10.14 15.09
CA MET A 150 -18.82 -9.49 16.21
C MET A 150 -18.73 -10.27 17.52
N TRP A 151 -18.77 -11.60 17.47
CA TRP A 151 -18.64 -12.47 18.64
C TRP A 151 -17.19 -12.56 19.19
N CYS A 152 -16.20 -12.04 18.46
CA CYS A 152 -14.79 -12.20 18.80
C CYS A 152 -14.32 -11.10 19.77
N GLY A 153 -14.04 -11.48 21.02
CA GLY A 153 -13.66 -10.55 22.10
C GLY A 153 -12.37 -9.75 21.86
N TYR A 154 -11.44 -10.27 21.06
CA TYR A 154 -10.19 -9.58 20.73
C TYR A 154 -10.25 -8.79 19.43
N CYS A 155 -11.34 -8.88 18.67
CA CYS A 155 -11.51 -8.18 17.41
C CYS A 155 -11.55 -6.64 17.51
N PRO A 156 -11.92 -6.01 18.64
CA PRO A 156 -11.77 -4.57 18.80
C PRO A 156 -10.39 -4.00 18.48
N ARG A 157 -9.31 -4.76 18.71
CA ARG A 157 -7.95 -4.33 18.35
C ARG A 157 -7.75 -4.17 16.84
N GLY A 158 -8.44 -5.02 16.06
CA GLY A 158 -8.37 -5.01 14.60
C GLY A 158 -9.15 -3.82 14.06
N ILE A 159 -10.36 -3.61 14.57
CA ILE A 159 -11.19 -2.45 14.26
C ILE A 159 -10.42 -1.16 14.57
N ALA A 160 -9.86 -1.03 15.77
CA ALA A 160 -9.07 0.13 16.18
C ALA A 160 -7.87 0.40 15.25
N LEU A 161 -7.16 -0.66 14.82
CA LEU A 161 -6.06 -0.53 13.87
C LEU A 161 -6.53 -0.02 12.52
N MET A 162 -7.62 -0.58 11.99
CA MET A 162 -8.18 -0.20 10.69
C MET A 162 -8.63 1.27 10.69
N GLU A 163 -9.32 1.71 11.74
CA GLU A 163 -9.71 3.11 11.93
C GLU A 163 -8.50 4.04 12.05
N ASN A 164 -7.48 3.64 12.83
CA ASN A 164 -6.25 4.42 12.97
C ASN A 164 -5.52 4.57 11.62
N LEU A 165 -5.42 3.51 10.81
CA LEU A 165 -4.81 3.61 9.48
C LEU A 165 -5.65 4.45 8.52
N ALA A 166 -6.97 4.32 8.55
CA ALA A 166 -7.87 5.13 7.72
C ALA A 166 -7.77 6.63 8.04
N LYS A 167 -7.66 6.99 9.33
CA LYS A 167 -7.50 8.36 9.81
C LYS A 167 -6.15 8.97 9.42
N ASN A 168 -5.07 8.21 9.52
CA ASN A 168 -3.72 8.73 9.25
C ASN A 168 -3.33 8.66 7.76
N TYR A 169 -3.92 7.75 6.98
CA TYR A 169 -3.55 7.51 5.58
C TYR A 169 -4.78 7.39 4.66
N PRO A 170 -5.68 8.38 4.60
CA PRO A 170 -6.96 8.26 3.91
C PRO A 170 -6.84 7.95 2.41
N ASP A 171 -5.77 8.46 1.77
CA ASP A 171 -5.51 8.31 0.33
C ASP A 171 -4.80 7.01 -0.04
N ASP A 172 -4.04 6.44 0.90
CA ASP A 172 -3.12 5.32 0.66
C ASP A 172 -3.62 4.02 1.28
N PHE A 173 -4.44 4.09 2.33
CA PHE A 173 -5.01 2.94 3.02
C PHE A 173 -6.28 2.44 2.31
N ILE A 174 -6.36 1.13 2.11
CA ILE A 174 -7.55 0.44 1.62
C ILE A 174 -7.90 -0.65 2.63
N GLY A 175 -8.88 -0.36 3.49
CA GLY A 175 -9.40 -1.32 4.46
C GLY A 175 -10.45 -2.23 3.86
N ILE A 176 -10.44 -3.51 4.27
CA ILE A 176 -11.48 -4.49 3.98
C ILE A 176 -11.73 -5.31 5.25
N ALA A 177 -12.86 -5.08 5.92
CA ALA A 177 -13.32 -5.85 7.07
C ALA A 177 -14.12 -7.07 6.59
N VAL A 178 -13.54 -8.25 6.78
CA VAL A 178 -14.09 -9.54 6.37
C VAL A 178 -14.70 -10.24 7.58
N HIS A 179 -15.98 -9.99 7.81
CA HIS A 179 -16.74 -10.65 8.86
C HIS A 179 -16.97 -12.13 8.53
N THR A 180 -16.80 -12.97 9.55
CA THR A 180 -17.00 -14.43 9.46
C THR A 180 -17.75 -14.96 10.67
N GLY A 181 -18.59 -15.97 10.45
CA GLY A 181 -19.47 -16.50 11.50
C GLY A 181 -20.82 -17.01 10.97
N GLY A 182 -21.08 -16.78 9.68
CA GLY A 182 -22.34 -17.20 9.06
C GLY A 182 -23.50 -16.50 9.74
N ARG A 183 -24.46 -17.27 10.26
CA ARG A 183 -25.62 -16.69 10.96
C ARG A 183 -25.28 -16.04 12.30
N ALA A 184 -24.12 -16.37 12.90
CA ALA A 184 -23.70 -15.79 14.16
C ALA A 184 -23.09 -14.38 14.01
N ASP A 185 -22.79 -13.95 12.78
CA ASP A 185 -22.33 -12.60 12.49
C ASP A 185 -23.14 -12.03 11.32
N PRO A 186 -24.02 -11.04 11.57
CA PRO A 186 -24.91 -10.50 10.56
C PRO A 186 -24.18 -9.84 9.39
N LEU A 187 -22.90 -9.48 9.54
CA LEU A 187 -22.08 -8.87 8.51
C LEU A 187 -21.30 -9.88 7.64
N SER A 188 -21.52 -11.19 7.83
CA SER A 188 -20.77 -12.23 7.13
C SER A 188 -20.80 -12.08 5.60
N CYS A 189 -19.61 -12.00 4.99
CA CYS A 189 -19.45 -11.96 3.53
C CYS A 189 -19.13 -13.35 2.97
N LEU A 190 -20.11 -13.98 2.29
CA LEU A 190 -19.94 -15.33 1.74
C LEU A 190 -18.91 -15.39 0.60
N ASP A 191 -18.82 -14.34 -0.22
CA ASP A 191 -17.88 -14.27 -1.34
C ASP A 191 -16.40 -14.33 -0.87
N TYR A 192 -16.14 -13.94 0.38
CA TYR A 192 -14.83 -14.02 1.02
C TYR A 192 -14.57 -15.33 1.78
N ALA A 193 -15.56 -16.19 1.96
CA ALA A 193 -15.50 -17.32 2.91
C ALA A 193 -14.31 -18.25 2.67
N TRP A 194 -14.00 -18.57 1.41
CA TRP A 194 -12.88 -19.45 1.07
C TRP A 194 -11.52 -18.81 1.32
N LYS A 195 -11.41 -17.50 1.13
CA LYS A 195 -10.19 -16.78 1.48
C LYS A 195 -10.04 -16.69 3.00
N ALA A 196 -11.14 -16.42 3.70
CA ALA A 196 -11.16 -16.34 5.15
C ALA A 196 -10.87 -17.68 5.85
N ALA A 197 -11.10 -18.81 5.17
CA ALA A 197 -10.76 -20.16 5.64
C ALA A 197 -9.24 -20.42 5.72
N ASP A 198 -8.40 -19.60 5.07
CA ASP A 198 -6.94 -19.64 5.22
C ASP A 198 -6.50 -19.32 6.67
N TYR A 199 -7.39 -18.69 7.45
CA TYR A 199 -7.10 -18.17 8.79
C TYR A 199 -8.07 -18.74 9.82
N ARG A 200 -7.52 -19.47 10.80
CA ARG A 200 -8.33 -20.14 11.85
C ARG A 200 -8.72 -19.24 13.03
N SER A 201 -8.04 -18.12 13.22
CA SER A 201 -8.23 -17.21 14.36
C SER A 201 -8.79 -15.86 13.94
N ARG A 202 -9.45 -15.20 14.89
CA ARG A 202 -9.96 -13.83 14.76
C ARG A 202 -9.50 -12.99 15.98
N PRO A 203 -9.15 -11.71 15.80
CA PRO A 203 -8.97 -11.06 14.52
C PRO A 203 -7.66 -11.54 13.87
N THR A 204 -7.63 -11.54 12.54
CA THR A 204 -6.42 -11.74 11.74
C THR A 204 -6.33 -10.61 10.73
N LEU A 205 -5.22 -9.87 10.72
CA LEU A 205 -5.02 -8.72 9.83
C LEU A 205 -3.84 -8.97 8.92
N HIS A 206 -4.06 -8.89 7.61
CA HIS A 206 -3.01 -9.07 6.61
C HIS A 206 -2.84 -7.81 5.77
N MET A 207 -1.63 -7.23 5.83
CA MET A 207 -1.22 -6.11 5.01
C MET A 207 -0.65 -6.61 3.68
N ASN A 208 -1.27 -6.23 2.56
CA ASN A 208 -0.96 -6.66 1.19
C ASN A 208 -0.80 -8.18 1.02
N ARG A 209 -1.38 -8.97 1.93
CA ARG A 209 -1.15 -10.42 2.09
C ARG A 209 0.32 -10.82 2.25
N ASN A 210 1.20 -9.86 2.55
CA ASN A 210 2.61 -10.07 2.75
C ASN A 210 2.98 -10.11 4.24
N LEU A 211 2.31 -9.31 5.07
CA LEU A 211 2.62 -9.19 6.50
C LEU A 211 1.37 -9.44 7.36
N LEU A 212 1.48 -10.34 8.34
CA LEU A 212 0.50 -10.52 9.40
C LEU A 212 0.73 -9.43 10.47
N LEU A 213 -0.30 -8.63 10.77
CA LEU A 213 -0.20 -7.56 11.76
C LEU A 213 -0.55 -8.07 13.16
N GLY A 214 0.48 -8.11 14.02
CA GLY A 214 0.35 -8.51 15.43
C GLY A 214 0.15 -7.33 16.40
N TYR A 215 0.50 -6.12 15.99
CA TYR A 215 0.41 -4.91 16.80
C TYR A 215 -0.91 -4.17 16.57
N VAL A 216 -1.26 -3.26 17.46
CA VAL A 216 -2.56 -2.55 17.45
C VAL A 216 -2.55 -1.23 16.68
N LYS A 217 -1.37 -0.68 16.34
CA LYS A 217 -1.22 0.62 15.65
C LYS A 217 -0.75 0.53 14.20
N ALA A 218 0.20 -0.37 13.90
CA ALA A 218 0.72 -0.70 12.57
C ALA A 218 1.23 0.47 11.69
N ILE A 219 1.50 1.66 12.25
CA ILE A 219 1.96 2.85 11.51
C ILE A 219 3.32 2.62 10.85
N THR A 220 4.28 2.06 11.59
CA THR A 220 5.63 1.78 11.09
C THR A 220 5.58 0.77 9.96
N GLU A 221 4.85 -0.34 10.16
CA GLU A 221 4.67 -1.39 9.17
C GLU A 221 3.99 -0.86 7.91
N PHE A 222 3.01 0.04 8.06
CA PHE A 222 2.32 0.67 6.93
C PHE A 222 3.26 1.53 6.10
N GLU A 223 4.05 2.40 6.75
CA GLU A 223 5.02 3.26 6.05
C GLU A 223 6.15 2.45 5.41
N GLU A 224 6.61 1.40 6.07
CA GLU A 224 7.58 0.46 5.50
C GLU A 224 7.01 -0.22 4.24
N GLU A 225 5.80 -0.76 4.32
CA GLU A 225 5.14 -1.42 3.20
C GLU A 225 4.87 -0.46 2.04
N ARG A 226 4.42 0.77 2.32
CA ARG A 226 4.22 1.84 1.33
C ARG A 226 5.54 2.24 0.66
N SER A 227 6.62 2.35 1.42
CA SER A 227 7.93 2.77 0.91
C SER A 227 8.56 1.78 -0.08
N ARG A 228 8.07 0.54 -0.15
CA ARG A 228 8.53 -0.47 -1.13
C ARG A 228 8.21 -0.11 -2.57
N GLY A 229 7.34 0.88 -2.82
CA GLY A 229 6.93 1.29 -4.16
C GLY A 229 6.23 0.17 -4.91
N ALA A 230 5.78 0.42 -6.13
CA ALA A 230 5.00 -0.56 -6.89
C ALA A 230 5.47 -0.57 -8.35
N ASP A 231 5.39 -1.73 -9.01
CA ASP A 231 5.76 -1.88 -10.42
C ASP A 231 4.70 -1.23 -11.36
N MET A 232 3.57 -0.78 -10.81
CA MET A 232 2.45 -0.21 -11.56
C MET A 232 1.59 0.74 -10.75
N ASP A 233 1.03 1.75 -11.43
CA ASP A 233 -0.08 2.56 -10.96
C ASP A 233 -1.40 1.83 -11.26
N ILE A 234 -2.38 1.98 -10.35
CA ILE A 234 -3.75 1.55 -10.58
C ILE A 234 -4.71 2.66 -10.14
N ASP A 235 -5.66 2.97 -10.99
CA ASP A 235 -6.81 3.81 -10.69
C ASP A 235 -8.10 3.06 -10.99
N VAL A 236 -9.20 3.44 -10.34
CA VAL A 236 -10.50 2.80 -10.54
C VAL A 236 -11.61 3.83 -10.57
N THR A 237 -12.57 3.61 -11.46
CA THR A 237 -13.87 4.29 -11.44
C THR A 237 -14.98 3.25 -11.32
N ALA A 238 -16.10 3.63 -10.70
CA ALA A 238 -17.28 2.80 -10.61
C ALA A 238 -18.53 3.65 -10.87
N THR A 239 -19.50 3.07 -11.60
CA THR A 239 -20.76 3.74 -11.95
C THR A 239 -21.94 2.81 -11.74
N TRP A 240 -23.02 3.35 -11.20
CA TRP A 240 -24.31 2.68 -11.16
C TRP A 240 -24.94 2.62 -12.56
N ASP A 241 -25.72 1.58 -12.81
CA ASP A 241 -26.72 1.64 -13.87
C ASP A 241 -27.93 2.49 -13.44
N ALA A 242 -28.80 2.82 -14.41
CA ALA A 242 -29.93 3.71 -14.19
C ALA A 242 -30.92 3.24 -13.10
N ARG A 243 -30.96 1.93 -12.82
CA ARG A 243 -31.85 1.32 -11.81
C ARG A 243 -31.15 1.08 -10.47
N GLN A 244 -29.85 1.38 -10.36
CA GLN A 244 -29.00 1.01 -9.24
C GLN A 244 -29.07 -0.49 -8.90
N GLU A 245 -29.16 -1.33 -9.93
CA GLU A 245 -29.18 -2.79 -9.86
C GLU A 245 -27.79 -3.38 -10.09
N ASN A 246 -26.95 -2.69 -10.87
CA ASN A 246 -25.61 -3.14 -11.23
C ASN A 246 -24.59 -2.00 -11.08
N ILE A 247 -23.35 -2.37 -10.74
CA ILE A 247 -22.21 -1.44 -10.65
C ILE A 247 -21.16 -1.86 -11.68
N THR A 248 -20.84 -0.97 -12.61
CA THR A 248 -19.76 -1.18 -13.59
C THR A 248 -18.48 -0.56 -13.05
N VAL A 249 -17.45 -1.39 -12.88
CA VAL A 249 -16.13 -1.04 -12.37
C VAL A 249 -15.14 -1.04 -13.53
N THR A 250 -14.38 0.05 -13.67
CA THR A 250 -13.38 0.23 -14.74
C THR A 250 -12.02 0.55 -14.09
N PRO A 251 -11.17 -0.46 -13.85
CA PRO A 251 -9.78 -0.23 -13.47
C PRO A 251 -8.96 0.27 -14.66
N ARG A 252 -7.93 1.05 -14.36
CA ARG A 252 -6.88 1.47 -15.30
C ARG A 252 -5.53 1.18 -14.65
N VAL A 253 -4.75 0.29 -15.25
CA VAL A 253 -3.42 -0.10 -14.75
C VAL A 253 -2.35 0.39 -15.70
N THR A 254 -1.26 0.95 -15.18
CA THR A 254 -0.12 1.43 -15.97
C THR A 254 1.17 0.94 -15.33
N PHE A 255 1.89 0.06 -16.03
CA PHE A 255 3.19 -0.46 -15.55
C PHE A 255 4.29 0.54 -15.88
N CYS A 256 5.30 0.65 -15.00
CA CYS A 256 6.40 1.60 -15.19
C CYS A 256 7.62 1.04 -15.92
N VAL A 257 7.58 -0.25 -16.27
CA VAL A 257 8.63 -0.97 -17.02
C VAL A 257 8.00 -1.99 -17.97
N ASP A 258 8.71 -2.29 -19.05
CA ASP A 258 8.34 -3.34 -20.01
C ASP A 258 8.37 -4.72 -19.33
N LYS A 259 7.40 -5.59 -19.63
CA LYS A 259 7.36 -6.97 -19.16
C LYS A 259 6.84 -7.90 -20.24
N GLU A 260 7.59 -8.95 -20.55
CA GLU A 260 7.19 -9.95 -21.56
C GLU A 260 6.01 -10.81 -21.09
N ASP A 261 5.95 -11.10 -19.79
CA ASP A 261 4.94 -11.98 -19.19
C ASP A 261 4.11 -11.27 -18.12
N VAL A 262 2.88 -11.75 -17.93
CA VAL A 262 1.98 -11.29 -16.87
C VAL A 262 1.99 -12.25 -15.68
N THR A 263 2.07 -11.70 -14.47
CA THR A 263 1.95 -12.46 -13.22
C THR A 263 0.84 -11.92 -12.33
N TYR A 264 -0.10 -11.16 -12.87
CA TYR A 264 -1.11 -10.44 -12.11
C TYR A 264 -2.52 -10.87 -12.48
N GLY A 265 -3.40 -10.85 -11.47
CA GLY A 265 -4.84 -10.99 -11.65
C GLY A 265 -5.59 -9.99 -10.77
N PHE A 266 -6.85 -9.74 -11.09
CA PHE A 266 -7.68 -8.78 -10.39
C PHE A 266 -8.56 -9.46 -9.35
N ALA A 267 -8.73 -8.79 -8.21
CA ALA A 267 -9.86 -9.05 -7.32
C ALA A 267 -10.68 -7.76 -7.15
N TYR A 268 -11.99 -7.93 -7.04
CA TYR A 268 -12.95 -6.85 -6.88
C TYR A 268 -13.67 -7.05 -5.57
N VAL A 269 -13.78 -5.99 -4.79
CA VAL A 269 -14.48 -6.01 -3.50
C VAL A 269 -15.40 -4.80 -3.41
N LEU A 270 -16.67 -5.06 -3.12
CA LEU A 270 -17.65 -4.04 -2.76
C LEU A 270 -17.67 -3.96 -1.24
N THR A 271 -17.44 -2.78 -0.68
CA THR A 271 -17.49 -2.53 0.77
C THR A 271 -18.56 -1.51 1.14
N GLU A 272 -19.00 -1.51 2.39
CA GLU A 272 -19.89 -0.50 2.96
C GLU A 272 -19.29 0.05 4.27
N ASP A 273 -19.39 1.37 4.45
CA ASP A 273 -18.96 2.05 5.67
C ASP A 273 -20.16 2.39 6.57
N GLY A 274 -19.91 2.54 7.87
CA GLY A 274 -20.88 3.03 8.85
C GLY A 274 -22.11 2.13 9.03
N MET A 275 -21.94 0.81 8.87
CA MET A 275 -23.02 -0.16 9.10
C MET A 275 -23.26 -0.35 10.59
N SER A 276 -24.49 -0.19 11.06
CA SER A 276 -24.82 -0.34 12.48
C SER A 276 -26.24 -0.87 12.69
N SER A 277 -26.47 -1.46 13.87
CA SER A 277 -27.80 -1.79 14.38
C SER A 277 -27.77 -1.79 15.91
N PRO A 278 -28.82 -1.29 16.60
CA PRO A 278 -28.94 -1.42 18.05
C PRO A 278 -28.91 -2.88 18.55
N GLU A 279 -29.30 -3.82 17.70
CA GLU A 279 -29.30 -5.26 18.00
C GLU A 279 -27.92 -5.92 17.82
N TRP A 280 -27.00 -5.24 17.12
CA TRP A 280 -25.66 -5.76 16.93
C TRP A 280 -24.78 -5.42 18.14
N TYR A 281 -23.86 -6.32 18.43
CA TYR A 281 -22.90 -6.13 19.50
C TYR A 281 -21.52 -6.64 19.10
N GLN A 282 -20.49 -5.95 19.55
CA GLN A 282 -19.11 -6.40 19.49
C GLN A 282 -18.68 -6.85 20.89
N ASN A 283 -18.26 -8.12 21.01
CA ASN A 283 -17.59 -8.59 22.22
C ASN A 283 -16.26 -7.87 22.38
N ASN A 284 -15.96 -7.43 23.60
CA ASN A 284 -14.84 -6.56 23.89
C ASN A 284 -14.09 -6.99 25.16
N TYR A 285 -12.99 -7.73 24.96
CA TYR A 285 -12.13 -8.18 26.05
C TYR A 285 -11.14 -7.11 26.52
N TYR A 286 -11.12 -5.94 25.87
CA TYR A 286 -10.28 -4.80 26.24
C TYR A 286 -10.95 -3.88 27.27
N ALA A 287 -12.25 -4.04 27.53
CA ALA A 287 -12.98 -3.27 28.54
C ALA A 287 -12.23 -3.27 29.88
N GLY A 288 -11.83 -2.08 30.35
CA GLY A 288 -11.11 -1.88 31.60
C GLY A 288 -9.61 -2.25 31.61
N ARG A 289 -9.02 -2.69 30.48
CA ARG A 289 -7.58 -2.97 30.39
C ARG A 289 -6.79 -1.69 30.19
N THR A 290 -6.36 -1.08 31.28
CA THR A 290 -5.66 0.21 31.25
C THR A 290 -4.18 0.11 30.85
N GLU A 291 -3.64 -1.09 30.72
CA GLU A 291 -2.25 -1.36 30.33
C GLU A 291 -1.96 -0.87 28.90
N GLU A 292 -2.96 -0.95 28.01
CA GLU A 292 -2.89 -0.53 26.61
C GLU A 292 -3.47 0.88 26.36
N LEU A 293 -3.80 1.62 27.42
CA LEU A 293 -4.35 2.97 27.31
C LEU A 293 -3.30 3.95 26.73
N GLY A 294 -3.72 4.80 25.80
CA GLY A 294 -2.88 5.79 25.13
C GLY A 294 -2.08 5.24 23.94
N VAL A 295 -2.26 3.96 23.58
CA VAL A 295 -1.62 3.40 22.37
C VAL A 295 -2.21 4.02 21.10
N SER A 296 -3.53 4.16 21.04
CA SER A 296 -4.24 4.97 20.04
C SER A 296 -5.62 5.39 20.57
N ASP A 297 -6.18 6.49 20.05
CA ASP A 297 -7.53 6.96 20.42
C ASP A 297 -8.60 5.90 20.12
N GLU A 298 -8.39 5.16 19.03
CA GLU A 298 -9.31 4.16 18.52
C GLU A 298 -9.36 2.91 19.41
N LEU A 299 -8.23 2.48 20.00
CA LEU A 299 -8.24 1.40 20.98
C LEU A 299 -8.76 1.87 22.34
N ASP A 300 -8.43 3.11 22.72
CA ASP A 300 -8.91 3.76 23.93
C ASP A 300 -10.44 3.78 24.04
N TYR A 301 -11.13 3.96 22.90
CA TYR A 301 -12.58 3.85 22.83
C TYR A 301 -13.07 2.50 23.39
N PHE A 302 -12.46 1.40 22.96
CA PHE A 302 -12.83 0.06 23.42
C PHE A 302 -12.39 -0.23 24.86
N ILE A 303 -11.27 0.32 25.31
CA ILE A 303 -10.83 0.18 26.71
C ILE A 303 -11.84 0.85 27.65
N LYS A 304 -12.39 2.01 27.26
CA LYS A 304 -13.36 2.79 28.04
C LYS A 304 -14.80 2.32 27.88
N ALA A 305 -15.09 1.53 26.86
CA ALA A 305 -16.42 0.97 26.60
C ALA A 305 -16.70 -0.29 27.43
N ASP A 306 -17.97 -0.68 27.46
CA ASP A 306 -18.41 -1.91 28.11
C ASP A 306 -17.86 -3.17 27.42
N TYR A 307 -17.94 -4.30 28.12
CA TYR A 307 -17.57 -5.63 27.60
C TYR A 307 -18.36 -6.02 26.35
N THR A 308 -19.55 -5.46 26.17
CA THR A 308 -20.40 -5.65 25.00
C THR A 308 -20.73 -4.28 24.42
N VAL A 309 -20.08 -3.93 23.32
CA VAL A 309 -20.29 -2.63 22.66
C VAL A 309 -21.46 -2.76 21.69
N LYS A 310 -22.59 -2.13 22.02
CA LYS A 310 -23.79 -2.13 21.17
C LYS A 310 -23.82 -0.96 20.21
N GLY A 311 -24.44 -1.15 19.05
CA GLY A 311 -24.63 -0.07 18.07
C GLY A 311 -23.33 0.46 17.46
N LEU A 312 -22.24 -0.30 17.55
CA LEU A 312 -20.95 0.05 16.94
C LEU A 312 -21.14 0.23 15.42
N GLU A 313 -20.64 1.34 14.89
CA GLU A 313 -20.52 1.52 13.45
C GLU A 313 -19.36 0.68 12.90
N ASN A 314 -19.65 -0.15 11.90
CA ASN A 314 -18.68 -1.02 11.25
C ASN A 314 -18.33 -0.43 9.89
N ASN A 315 -17.06 -0.07 9.71
CA ASN A 315 -16.53 0.45 8.46
C ASN A 315 -15.86 -0.65 7.63
N PHE A 316 -15.65 -0.36 6.35
CA PHE A 316 -14.89 -1.20 5.42
C PHE A 316 -15.50 -2.60 5.21
N VAL A 317 -16.76 -2.82 5.58
CA VAL A 317 -17.38 -4.14 5.63
C VAL A 317 -17.49 -4.70 4.22
N ALA A 318 -16.88 -5.85 3.96
CA ALA A 318 -17.01 -6.52 2.67
C ALA A 318 -18.45 -7.00 2.45
N ILE A 319 -19.08 -6.59 1.35
CA ILE A 319 -20.45 -6.93 0.98
C ILE A 319 -20.48 -8.02 -0.10
N ALA A 320 -19.64 -7.85 -1.12
CA ALA A 320 -19.52 -8.77 -2.23
C ALA A 320 -18.08 -8.76 -2.74
N ALA A 321 -17.64 -9.88 -3.31
CA ALA A 321 -16.29 -9.97 -3.84
C ALA A 321 -16.18 -10.97 -4.99
N GLU A 322 -15.17 -10.80 -5.82
CA GLU A 322 -14.79 -11.74 -6.87
C GLU A 322 -13.26 -11.74 -7.01
N GLY A 323 -12.68 -12.89 -7.32
CA GLY A 323 -11.23 -13.01 -7.50
C GLY A 323 -10.39 -13.01 -6.21
N VAL A 324 -10.98 -12.87 -5.02
CA VAL A 324 -10.22 -12.69 -3.77
C VAL A 324 -9.42 -13.93 -3.35
N LYS A 325 -9.90 -15.15 -3.64
CA LYS A 325 -9.15 -16.40 -3.45
C LYS A 325 -8.36 -16.79 -4.69
N ALA A 326 -8.98 -16.70 -5.86
CA ALA A 326 -8.43 -17.04 -7.16
C ALA A 326 -8.58 -15.82 -8.09
N PRO A 327 -7.54 -14.97 -8.22
CA PRO A 327 -7.62 -13.72 -8.98
C PRO A 327 -8.07 -13.92 -10.42
N LEU A 328 -8.87 -12.99 -10.92
CA LEU A 328 -9.34 -12.99 -12.30
C LEU A 328 -8.16 -12.65 -13.26
N THR A 329 -7.80 -13.59 -14.11
CA THR A 329 -6.70 -13.46 -15.09
C THR A 329 -7.21 -13.18 -16.50
N GLY A 330 -6.30 -12.87 -17.44
CA GLY A 330 -6.63 -12.60 -18.84
C GLY A 330 -7.03 -11.15 -19.15
N TYR A 331 -6.94 -10.26 -18.16
CA TYR A 331 -7.30 -8.84 -18.31
C TYR A 331 -6.09 -7.89 -18.49
N ILE A 332 -4.87 -8.40 -18.38
CA ILE A 332 -3.65 -7.68 -18.73
C ILE A 332 -3.04 -8.38 -19.95
N GLN A 333 -2.89 -7.61 -21.02
CA GLN A 333 -2.29 -8.02 -22.28
C GLN A 333 -0.77 -7.94 -22.20
N THR A 334 -0.12 -8.92 -22.84
CA THR A 334 1.33 -9.00 -22.98
C THR A 334 1.75 -8.92 -24.46
N PRO A 335 2.97 -8.46 -24.78
CA PRO A 335 3.94 -7.89 -23.84
C PRO A 335 3.43 -6.55 -23.26
N ILE A 336 3.67 -6.34 -21.96
CA ILE A 336 3.38 -5.09 -21.29
C ILE A 336 4.44 -4.10 -21.74
N LYS A 337 3.98 -2.95 -22.23
CA LYS A 337 4.83 -1.80 -22.52
C LYS A 337 4.73 -0.79 -21.39
N ALA A 338 5.87 -0.26 -20.98
CA ALA A 338 5.96 0.79 -19.98
C ALA A 338 5.10 1.99 -20.37
N ASP A 339 4.43 2.59 -19.39
CA ASP A 339 3.61 3.79 -19.51
C ASP A 339 2.36 3.67 -20.41
N GLU A 340 2.12 2.51 -21.03
CA GLU A 340 0.88 2.22 -21.76
C GLU A 340 -0.18 1.68 -20.79
N ALA A 341 -1.27 2.43 -20.64
CA ALA A 341 -2.35 2.06 -19.74
C ALA A 341 -3.26 1.00 -20.35
N GLN A 342 -3.60 0.00 -19.54
CA GLN A 342 -4.55 -1.05 -19.88
C GLN A 342 -5.81 -0.90 -19.02
N SER A 343 -6.96 -1.19 -19.61
CA SER A 343 -8.25 -1.06 -18.94
C SER A 343 -9.26 -2.07 -19.49
N HIS A 344 -10.18 -2.48 -18.62
CA HIS A 344 -11.30 -3.37 -18.91
C HIS A 344 -12.44 -3.06 -17.96
N THR A 345 -13.53 -3.82 -18.03
CA THR A 345 -14.67 -3.65 -17.13
C THR A 345 -14.98 -4.93 -16.36
N TYR A 346 -15.47 -4.76 -15.14
CA TYR A 346 -16.09 -5.80 -14.33
C TYR A 346 -17.43 -5.28 -13.80
N VAL A 347 -18.43 -6.13 -13.69
CA VAL A 347 -19.78 -5.71 -13.26
C VAL A 347 -20.21 -6.51 -12.04
N PHE A 348 -20.42 -5.81 -10.92
CA PHE A 348 -21.19 -6.39 -9.81
C PHE A 348 -22.67 -6.36 -10.20
N ARG A 349 -23.24 -7.55 -10.37
CA ARG A 349 -24.63 -7.71 -10.79
C ARG A 349 -25.58 -7.96 -9.64
N ASN A 350 -26.84 -7.60 -9.84
CA ASN A 350 -27.94 -7.93 -8.92
C ASN A 350 -27.68 -7.45 -7.47
N ILE A 351 -27.22 -6.20 -7.33
CA ILE A 351 -26.98 -5.61 -6.01
C ILE A 351 -28.22 -5.68 -5.08
N PRO A 352 -29.47 -5.53 -5.55
CA PRO A 352 -30.66 -5.66 -4.68
C PRO A 352 -30.84 -7.03 -4.01
N SER A 353 -30.17 -8.08 -4.50
CA SER A 353 -30.18 -9.39 -3.83
C SER A 353 -29.20 -9.46 -2.65
N LYS A 354 -28.24 -8.54 -2.54
CA LYS A 354 -27.30 -8.46 -1.42
C LYS A 354 -27.98 -7.78 -0.23
N LYS A 355 -28.78 -8.55 0.51
CA LYS A 355 -29.62 -8.07 1.64
C LYS A 355 -28.85 -7.49 2.81
N LEU A 356 -27.53 -7.68 2.84
CA LEU A 356 -26.64 -7.10 3.83
C LEU A 356 -26.56 -5.56 3.73
N ILE A 357 -26.74 -4.99 2.52
CA ILE A 357 -26.55 -3.57 2.27
C ILE A 357 -27.57 -2.73 3.06
N GLN A 358 -27.10 -1.76 3.85
CA GLN A 358 -27.96 -0.83 4.58
C GLN A 358 -28.14 0.48 3.82
N ASP A 359 -27.06 1.03 3.27
CA ASP A 359 -27.05 2.30 2.56
C ASP A 359 -26.16 2.22 1.29
N LYS A 360 -26.82 2.26 0.12
CA LYS A 360 -26.13 2.24 -1.18
C LYS A 360 -25.20 3.44 -1.39
N ALA A 361 -25.42 4.57 -0.71
CA ALA A 361 -24.58 5.75 -0.83
C ALA A 361 -23.24 5.61 -0.09
N LYS A 362 -23.16 4.69 0.88
CA LYS A 362 -21.92 4.38 1.62
C LYS A 362 -21.11 3.24 0.99
N LEU A 363 -21.55 2.72 -0.16
CA LEU A 363 -20.83 1.69 -0.89
C LEU A 363 -19.58 2.24 -1.58
N LYS A 364 -18.50 1.48 -1.49
CA LYS A 364 -17.22 1.74 -2.16
C LYS A 364 -16.75 0.50 -2.91
N VAL A 365 -15.98 0.71 -3.97
CA VAL A 365 -15.34 -0.37 -4.73
C VAL A 365 -13.85 -0.33 -4.48
N CYS A 366 -13.29 -1.48 -4.11
CA CYS A 366 -11.86 -1.73 -4.02
C CYS A 366 -11.45 -2.72 -5.14
N VAL A 367 -10.37 -2.41 -5.86
CA VAL A 367 -9.77 -3.28 -6.87
C VAL A 367 -8.35 -3.59 -6.46
N LEU A 368 -8.04 -4.87 -6.34
CA LEU A 368 -6.75 -5.39 -5.90
C LEU A 368 -6.04 -6.02 -7.09
N LEU A 369 -4.78 -5.64 -7.31
CA LEU A 369 -3.92 -6.30 -8.28
C LEU A 369 -3.02 -7.30 -7.54
N ILE A 370 -3.28 -8.58 -7.75
CA ILE A 370 -2.66 -9.68 -7.00
C ILE A 370 -1.65 -10.38 -7.88
N ASN A 371 -0.42 -10.55 -7.38
CA ASN A 371 0.58 -11.42 -7.98
C ASN A 371 0.15 -12.88 -7.82
N ILE A 372 -0.18 -13.55 -8.91
CA ILE A 372 -0.73 -14.91 -8.90
C ILE A 372 0.30 -15.97 -8.49
N LYS A 373 1.60 -15.65 -8.57
CA LYS A 373 2.68 -16.56 -8.13
C LYS A 373 2.89 -16.50 -6.63
N THR A 374 2.80 -15.32 -6.03
CA THR A 374 3.08 -15.10 -4.59
C THR A 374 1.81 -15.01 -3.73
N GLY A 375 0.67 -14.68 -4.34
CA GLY A 375 -0.59 -14.36 -3.67
C GLY A 375 -0.62 -12.98 -3.00
N GLN A 376 0.44 -12.18 -3.16
CA GLN A 376 0.56 -10.83 -2.58
C GLN A 376 -0.25 -9.81 -3.40
N ILE A 377 -0.77 -8.81 -2.71
CA ILE A 377 -1.39 -7.64 -3.35
C ILE A 377 -0.27 -6.65 -3.63
N GLU A 378 -0.02 -6.36 -4.91
CA GLU A 378 1.14 -5.56 -5.33
C GLU A 378 0.80 -4.08 -5.43
N ASN A 379 -0.46 -3.76 -5.77
CA ASN A 379 -1.06 -2.45 -5.62
C ASN A 379 -2.59 -2.58 -5.65
N ALA A 380 -3.30 -1.51 -5.31
CA ALA A 380 -4.75 -1.46 -5.31
C ALA A 380 -5.27 -0.03 -5.46
N ALA A 381 -6.56 0.09 -5.77
CA ALA A 381 -7.28 1.35 -5.77
C ALA A 381 -8.67 1.19 -5.17
N LYS A 382 -9.20 2.27 -4.59
CA LYS A 382 -10.59 2.36 -4.12
C LYS A 382 -11.28 3.57 -4.73
N CYS A 383 -12.58 3.50 -4.95
CA CYS A 383 -13.39 4.65 -5.37
C CYS A 383 -14.80 4.60 -4.79
N THR A 384 -15.46 5.77 -4.76
CA THR A 384 -16.91 5.85 -4.58
C THR A 384 -17.61 5.53 -5.89
N ILE A 385 -18.89 5.14 -5.81
CA ILE A 385 -19.68 4.77 -6.98
C ILE A 385 -20.45 6.00 -7.46
N SER A 386 -20.19 6.41 -8.70
CA SER A 386 -20.89 7.53 -9.32
C SER A 386 -22.31 7.14 -9.76
N PRO A 387 -23.28 8.07 -9.77
CA PRO A 387 -24.61 7.82 -10.34
C PRO A 387 -24.56 7.41 -11.82
N ALA A 388 -25.67 6.85 -12.31
CA ALA A 388 -25.83 6.57 -13.73
C ALA A 388 -25.74 7.85 -14.57
N ASN A 389 -25.17 7.74 -15.77
CA ASN A 389 -25.07 8.82 -16.76
C ASN A 389 -24.28 10.06 -16.31
N THR A 390 -23.38 9.94 -15.33
CA THR A 390 -22.35 10.96 -15.10
C THR A 390 -21.26 10.85 -16.17
N THR A 391 -21.58 11.14 -17.44
CA THR A 391 -20.57 11.76 -18.29
C THR A 391 -20.19 13.07 -17.59
N ALA A 392 -18.91 13.32 -17.36
CA ALA A 392 -18.37 14.47 -16.63
C ALA A 392 -18.58 15.80 -17.38
N ILE A 393 -19.83 16.09 -17.72
CA ILE A 393 -20.37 17.30 -18.30
C ILE A 393 -21.64 17.57 -17.52
N SER A 394 -21.51 18.28 -16.40
CA SER A 394 -22.67 18.91 -15.77
C SER A 394 -23.05 20.09 -16.66
N SER A 395 -24.25 20.08 -17.25
CA SER A 395 -24.87 21.31 -17.71
C SER A 395 -24.95 22.25 -16.51
N VAL A 396 -24.48 23.49 -16.64
CA VAL A 396 -24.65 24.51 -15.61
C VAL A 396 -26.15 24.68 -15.40
N SER A 397 -26.69 24.01 -14.39
CA SER A 397 -28.03 24.29 -13.89
C SER A 397 -27.96 25.63 -13.18
N GLU A 398 -28.73 26.61 -13.65
CA GLU A 398 -29.03 27.86 -12.93
C GLU A 398 -29.77 27.51 -11.63
N GLY A 399 -29.02 27.02 -10.65
CA GLY A 399 -29.47 26.86 -9.27
C GLY A 399 -29.19 28.15 -8.53
N LYS A 400 -30.24 28.77 -8.02
CA LYS A 400 -30.21 29.93 -7.12
C LYS A 400 -29.43 29.62 -5.84
N GLU A 401 -28.12 29.70 -5.90
CA GLU A 401 -27.26 30.02 -4.76
C GLU A 401 -26.23 31.05 -5.23
N THR A 402 -26.02 32.07 -4.42
CA THR A 402 -25.08 33.19 -4.62
C THR A 402 -23.62 32.73 -4.55
N VAL A 403 -23.26 31.76 -5.37
CA VAL A 403 -21.88 31.30 -5.52
C VAL A 403 -21.22 32.14 -6.60
N VAL A 404 -20.24 32.95 -6.21
CA VAL A 404 -19.54 33.86 -7.12
C VAL A 404 -18.25 33.22 -7.64
N GLU A 405 -17.94 33.46 -8.90
CA GLU A 405 -16.63 33.15 -9.47
C GLU A 405 -15.56 33.99 -8.76
N THR A 406 -14.57 33.32 -8.16
CA THR A 406 -13.46 33.97 -7.46
C THR A 406 -12.20 34.06 -8.32
N ALA A 407 -12.03 33.10 -9.23
CA ALA A 407 -10.95 33.10 -10.21
C ALA A 407 -11.27 32.16 -11.38
N ARG A 408 -10.66 32.45 -12.52
CA ARG A 408 -10.68 31.59 -13.71
C ARG A 408 -9.30 31.50 -14.32
N TYR A 409 -8.99 30.34 -14.87
CA TYR A 409 -7.71 30.03 -15.48
C TYR A 409 -7.90 29.33 -16.82
N THR A 410 -6.95 29.48 -17.72
CA THR A 410 -6.78 28.58 -18.87
C THR A 410 -6.22 27.23 -18.41
N LEU A 411 -6.27 26.22 -19.28
CA LEU A 411 -5.80 24.87 -18.96
C LEU A 411 -4.30 24.80 -18.60
N ASP A 412 -3.48 25.71 -19.13
CA ASP A 412 -2.06 25.90 -18.81
C ASP A 412 -1.81 26.73 -17.53
N GLY A 413 -2.87 27.10 -16.80
CA GLY A 413 -2.76 27.72 -15.47
C GLY A 413 -2.66 29.25 -15.45
N ARG A 414 -2.82 29.93 -16.60
CA ARG A 414 -2.83 31.40 -16.66
C ARG A 414 -4.17 31.95 -16.18
N ARG A 415 -4.16 32.88 -15.23
CA ARG A 415 -5.39 33.54 -14.75
C ARG A 415 -6.01 34.40 -15.86
N ILE A 416 -7.32 34.28 -16.06
CA ILE A 416 -8.13 35.04 -17.01
C ILE A 416 -9.35 35.63 -16.29
N THR A 417 -9.86 36.76 -16.81
CA THR A 417 -11.00 37.49 -16.23
C THR A 417 -12.28 37.36 -17.06
N THR A 418 -12.17 36.77 -18.25
CA THR A 418 -13.28 36.49 -19.17
C THR A 418 -13.16 35.06 -19.69
N PRO A 419 -14.27 34.37 -19.98
CA PRO A 419 -14.24 33.05 -20.59
C PRO A 419 -13.49 33.05 -21.93
N GLN A 420 -12.56 32.12 -22.13
CA GLN A 420 -11.86 31.94 -23.39
C GLN A 420 -12.32 30.66 -24.08
N LYS A 421 -12.49 30.67 -25.40
CA LYS A 421 -12.84 29.47 -26.17
C LYS A 421 -11.89 28.30 -25.82
N GLY A 422 -12.46 27.15 -25.46
CA GLY A 422 -11.73 25.99 -24.96
C GLY A 422 -12.03 25.68 -23.48
N ILE A 423 -11.13 24.93 -22.82
CA ILE A 423 -11.29 24.52 -21.43
C ILE A 423 -10.79 25.63 -20.49
N ASN A 424 -11.66 26.05 -19.59
CA ASN A 424 -11.38 27.02 -18.53
C ASN A 424 -11.48 26.28 -17.19
N ILE A 425 -10.61 26.60 -16.24
CA ILE A 425 -10.69 26.13 -14.86
C ILE A 425 -11.30 27.26 -14.04
N VAL A 426 -12.46 27.04 -13.43
CA VAL A 426 -13.21 28.06 -12.67
C VAL A 426 -13.22 27.69 -11.20
N LYS A 427 -12.88 28.67 -10.34
CA LYS A 427 -12.91 28.53 -8.89
C LYS A 427 -14.04 29.36 -8.31
N TYR A 428 -14.87 28.73 -7.49
CA TYR A 428 -16.04 29.34 -6.87
C TYR A 428 -15.80 29.67 -5.39
N SER A 429 -16.62 30.58 -4.84
CA SER A 429 -16.52 31.05 -3.45
C SER A 429 -16.77 29.98 -2.40
N ASP A 430 -17.41 28.87 -2.78
CA ASP A 430 -17.67 27.69 -1.94
C ASP A 430 -16.53 26.66 -1.95
N GLY A 431 -15.41 26.97 -2.62
CA GLY A 431 -14.25 26.10 -2.73
C GLY A 431 -14.30 25.10 -3.89
N ARG A 432 -15.41 25.02 -4.65
CA ARG A 432 -15.47 24.17 -5.85
C ARG A 432 -14.52 24.68 -6.93
N VAL A 433 -13.90 23.72 -7.63
CA VAL A 433 -13.12 23.95 -8.85
C VAL A 433 -13.72 23.12 -9.98
N CYS A 434 -14.08 23.78 -11.08
CA CYS A 434 -14.78 23.17 -12.20
C CYS A 434 -13.98 23.33 -13.49
N LYS A 435 -14.10 22.36 -14.41
CA LYS A 435 -13.68 22.54 -15.81
C LYS A 435 -14.90 22.99 -16.61
N GLU A 436 -14.84 24.18 -17.18
CA GLU A 436 -15.89 24.75 -18.03
C GLU A 436 -15.42 24.74 -19.50
N VAL A 437 -16.25 24.21 -20.40
CA VAL A 437 -15.97 24.22 -21.85
C VAL A 437 -16.71 25.39 -22.49
N VAL A 438 -15.95 26.38 -22.95
CA VAL A 438 -16.47 27.57 -23.63
C VAL A 438 -16.40 27.32 -25.13
N THR A 439 -17.55 27.26 -25.79
CA THR A 439 -17.66 26.85 -27.20
C THR A 439 -17.78 28.01 -28.19
N ARG A 440 -17.98 29.24 -27.72
CA ARG A 440 -18.11 30.45 -28.55
C ARG A 440 -17.24 31.58 -28.06
#